data_AF-A0A1W1DN59-F1
#
_entry.id   AF-A0A1W1DN59-F1
#
_cell.length_a   1.000
_cell.length_b   1.000
_cell.length_c   1.000
_cell.angle_alpha   90.00
_cell.angle_beta   90.00
_cell.angle_gamma   90.00
#
_symmetry.space_group_name_H-M   'P 1'
#
loop_
_entity.id
_entity.type
_entity.pdbx_description
1 polymer ?
#
loop_
_entity_poly.entity_id
_entity_poly.type
_entity_poly.pdbx_seq_one_letter_code
_entity_poly.pdbx_strand_id
1 'polypeptide(L)'
;MEHVKHCSSCRTLSEKTICNICANDIRDDTQLCIVETPTDIHAIEQSGVYKGKYFVLSGYLSPIDGIGATELGLDELEQKLRDQNVEEIILATNATVEGEVTAHYISNMAKQFDIQITRIAHGIPIGGELEYADINTIAHALSGRKNYD
;
A
#
# COMPACT_ATOMS: atom_id res chain seq x y z
N MET A 1 -24.82 8.99 16.15
CA MET A 1 -23.88 8.42 15.15
C MET A 1 -22.49 8.83 15.59
N GLU A 2 -21.90 8.10 16.54
CA GLU A 2 -20.65 8.50 17.20
C GLU A 2 -19.43 8.10 16.35
N HIS A 3 -18.84 9.13 15.74
CA HIS A 3 -17.43 9.37 15.44
C HIS A 3 -16.56 8.20 14.96
N VAL A 4 -16.74 7.78 13.71
CA VAL A 4 -15.65 7.17 12.94
C VAL A 4 -14.51 8.20 12.84
N LYS A 5 -13.31 7.81 13.27
CA LYS A 5 -12.07 8.59 13.20
C LYS A 5 -11.02 7.82 12.39
N HIS A 6 -9.82 8.38 12.30
CA HIS A 6 -8.67 7.66 11.75
C HIS A 6 -7.82 7.06 12.87
N CYS A 7 -7.35 5.84 12.67
CA CYS A 7 -6.36 5.19 13.52
C CYS A 7 -5.09 6.04 13.55
N SER A 8 -4.56 6.35 14.73
CA SER A 8 -3.37 7.20 14.86
C SER A 8 -2.06 6.51 14.43
N SER A 9 -2.09 5.22 14.07
CA SER A 9 -0.90 4.46 13.66
C SER A 9 -0.87 4.11 12.17
N CYS A 10 -2.02 3.76 11.59
CA CYS A 10 -2.12 3.37 10.18
C CYS A 10 -3.09 4.22 9.35
N ARG A 11 -3.75 5.19 9.97
CA ARG A 11 -4.69 6.11 9.33
C ARG A 11 -5.93 5.45 8.69
N THR A 12 -6.20 4.16 8.95
CA THR A 12 -7.47 3.53 8.55
C THR A 12 -8.65 4.07 9.36
N LEU A 13 -9.87 3.93 8.83
CA LEU A 13 -11.09 4.29 9.55
C LEU A 13 -11.31 3.36 10.75
N SER A 14 -11.54 3.95 11.93
CA SER A 14 -11.77 3.21 13.17
C SER A 14 -12.58 4.03 14.18
N GLU A 15 -13.38 3.34 15.00
CA GLU A 15 -14.03 3.93 16.18
C GLU A 15 -13.06 4.09 17.37
N LYS A 16 -11.90 3.40 17.31
CA LYS A 16 -10.86 3.44 18.34
C LYS A 16 -9.69 4.32 17.87
N THR A 17 -8.90 4.81 18.83
CA THR A 17 -7.64 5.53 18.54
C THR A 17 -6.65 4.63 17.78
N ILE A 18 -6.55 3.36 18.17
CA ILE A 18 -5.75 2.34 17.47
C ILE A 18 -6.70 1.27 16.97
N CYS A 19 -6.66 0.98 15.67
CA CYS A 19 -7.52 -0.04 15.08
C CYS A 19 -7.12 -1.45 15.52
N ASN A 20 -8.03 -2.42 15.33
CA ASN A 20 -7.80 -3.81 15.75
C ASN A 20 -6.59 -4.46 15.04
N ILE A 21 -6.23 -4.01 13.83
CA ILE A 21 -5.06 -4.53 13.11
C ILE A 21 -3.76 -4.05 13.78
N CYS A 22 -3.68 -2.74 14.06
CA CYS A 22 -2.51 -2.16 14.72
C CYS A 22 -2.34 -2.69 16.15
N ALA A 23 -3.43 -2.86 16.90
CA ALA A 23 -3.41 -3.36 18.27
C ALA A 23 -3.18 -4.89 18.40
N ASN A 24 -3.05 -5.61 17.29
CA ASN A 24 -2.85 -7.06 17.31
C ASN A 24 -1.36 -7.42 17.32
N ASP A 25 -0.86 -7.86 18.47
CA ASP A 25 0.55 -8.21 18.69
C ASP A 25 1.00 -9.53 18.01
N ILE A 26 0.07 -10.31 17.43
CA ILE A 26 0.38 -11.53 16.67
C ILE A 26 0.84 -11.17 15.23
N ARG A 27 0.55 -9.95 14.78
CA ARG A 27 0.95 -9.50 13.44
C ARG A 27 2.42 -9.16 13.38
N ASP A 28 2.95 -9.24 12.18
CA ASP A 28 4.33 -8.90 11.91
C ASP A 28 4.48 -7.37 11.85
N ASP A 29 5.24 -6.80 12.80
CA ASP A 29 5.56 -5.38 12.84
C ASP A 29 6.71 -4.99 11.88
N THR A 30 7.42 -5.98 11.33
CA THR A 30 8.51 -5.74 10.37
C THR A 30 8.02 -5.50 8.95
N GLN A 31 6.78 -5.89 8.63
CA GLN A 31 6.16 -5.70 7.32
C GLN A 31 5.08 -4.62 7.35
N LEU A 32 5.21 -3.63 6.46
CA LEU A 32 4.25 -2.54 6.31
C LEU A 32 3.71 -2.46 4.87
N CYS A 33 2.40 -2.68 4.71
CA CYS A 33 1.72 -2.59 3.42
C CYS A 33 1.06 -1.22 3.26
N ILE A 34 1.46 -0.49 2.23
CA ILE A 34 0.97 0.86 1.94
C ILE A 34 -0.16 0.77 0.93
N VAL A 35 -1.33 1.28 1.30
CA VAL A 35 -2.55 1.24 0.48
C VAL A 35 -3.18 2.62 0.33
N GLU A 36 -3.99 2.81 -0.71
CA GLU A 36 -4.63 4.10 -0.96
C GLU A 36 -5.82 4.34 -0.04
N THR A 37 -6.63 3.31 0.23
CA THR A 37 -7.91 3.44 0.94
C THR A 37 -8.13 2.35 1.99
N PRO A 38 -9.04 2.56 2.96
CA PRO A 38 -9.44 1.51 3.90
C PRO A 38 -10.06 0.27 3.24
N THR A 39 -10.67 0.43 2.06
CA THR A 39 -11.26 -0.68 1.31
C THR A 39 -10.20 -1.65 0.80
N ASP A 40 -9.02 -1.15 0.47
CA ASP A 40 -7.89 -1.97 0.01
C ASP A 40 -7.37 -2.89 1.12
N ILE A 41 -7.38 -2.41 2.38
CA ILE A 41 -7.11 -3.26 3.55
C ILE A 41 -8.09 -4.43 3.55
N HIS A 42 -9.39 -4.16 3.38
CA HIS A 42 -10.40 -5.22 3.41
C HIS A 42 -10.16 -6.26 2.31
N ALA A 43 -9.84 -5.83 1.09
CA ALA A 43 -9.52 -6.74 -0.02
C ALA A 43 -8.30 -7.61 0.28
N ILE A 44 -7.23 -7.04 0.83
CA ILE A 44 -6.02 -7.81 1.18
C ILE A 44 -6.30 -8.76 2.35
N GLU A 45 -7.03 -8.32 3.38
CA GLU A 45 -7.39 -9.15 4.53
C GLU A 45 -8.26 -10.36 4.13
N GLN A 46 -9.16 -10.19 3.16
CA GLN A 46 -9.98 -11.29 2.62
C GLN A 46 -9.16 -12.41 1.99
N SER A 47 -7.94 -12.12 1.52
CA SER A 47 -7.04 -13.17 1.02
C SER A 47 -6.54 -14.12 2.11
N GLY A 48 -6.50 -13.66 3.37
CA GLY A 48 -5.97 -14.42 4.51
C GLY A 48 -4.46 -14.69 4.47
N VAL A 49 -3.73 -14.15 3.49
CA VAL A 49 -2.29 -14.43 3.29
C VAL A 49 -1.41 -13.41 4.02
N TYR A 50 -1.78 -12.14 3.99
CA TYR A 50 -0.97 -11.07 4.56
C TYR A 50 -1.11 -11.00 6.08
N LYS A 51 0.01 -10.89 6.80
CA LYS A 51 0.06 -10.86 8.28
C LYS A 51 0.72 -9.63 8.87
N GLY A 52 1.22 -8.73 8.03
CA GLY A 52 1.86 -7.49 8.47
C GLY A 52 0.86 -6.40 8.86
N LYS A 53 1.39 -5.19 9.06
CA LYS A 53 0.62 -3.97 9.33
C LYS A 53 0.33 -3.19 8.05
N TYR A 54 -0.50 -2.16 8.16
CA TYR A 54 -0.86 -1.29 7.04
C TYR A 54 -0.53 0.17 7.31
N PHE A 55 -0.49 0.96 6.25
CA PHE A 55 -0.60 2.41 6.29
C PHE A 55 -1.51 2.88 5.15
N VAL A 56 -2.50 3.73 5.46
CA VAL A 56 -3.48 4.23 4.50
C VAL A 56 -3.12 5.66 4.12
N LEU A 57 -2.93 5.88 2.82
CA LEU A 57 -2.60 7.19 2.26
C LEU A 57 -3.82 8.12 2.21
N SER A 58 -5.02 7.57 2.05
CA SER A 58 -6.27 8.29 1.76
C SER A 58 -6.29 8.92 0.36
N GLY A 59 -5.70 8.23 -0.62
CA GLY A 59 -5.64 8.64 -2.02
C GLY A 59 -4.27 8.39 -2.66
N TYR A 60 -3.97 9.19 -3.69
CA TYR A 60 -2.74 9.17 -4.46
C TYR A 60 -2.28 10.60 -4.78
N LEU A 61 -1.03 10.75 -5.20
CA LEU A 61 -0.47 12.05 -5.61
C LEU A 61 -1.15 12.50 -6.89
N SER A 62 -1.77 13.67 -6.85
CA SER A 62 -2.39 14.31 -8.01
C SER A 62 -2.09 15.80 -8.01
N PRO A 63 -1.03 16.24 -8.71
CA PRO A 63 -0.74 17.67 -8.86
C PRO A 63 -1.87 18.46 -9.51
N ILE A 64 -2.67 17.79 -10.36
CA ILE A 64 -3.81 18.39 -11.05
C ILE A 64 -4.95 18.70 -10.06
N ASP A 65 -5.20 17.79 -9.12
CA ASP A 65 -6.21 17.97 -8.07
C ASP A 65 -5.67 18.69 -6.82
N GLY A 66 -4.39 19.08 -6.83
CA GLY A 66 -3.71 19.71 -5.70
C GLY A 66 -3.46 18.77 -4.52
N ILE A 67 -3.46 17.45 -4.73
CA ILE A 67 -3.18 16.44 -3.70
C ILE A 67 -1.68 16.16 -3.67
N GLY A 68 -1.02 16.64 -2.61
CA GLY A 68 0.41 16.49 -2.37
C GLY A 68 0.74 15.48 -1.28
N ALA A 69 2.02 15.48 -0.89
CA ALA A 69 2.58 14.55 0.09
C ALA A 69 1.94 14.69 1.49
N THR A 70 1.66 15.92 1.92
CA THR A 70 1.07 16.21 3.23
C THR A 70 -0.38 15.70 3.32
N GLU A 71 -1.18 15.87 2.28
CA GLU A 71 -2.55 15.35 2.22
C GLU A 71 -2.58 13.83 2.34
N LEU A 72 -1.61 13.16 1.71
CA LEU A 72 -1.44 11.71 1.79
C LEU A 72 -0.82 11.21 3.10
N GLY A 73 -0.46 12.11 4.01
CA GLY A 73 0.20 11.78 5.28
C GLY A 73 1.58 11.14 5.10
N LEU A 74 2.32 11.52 4.05
CA LEU A 74 3.66 10.98 3.85
C LEU A 74 4.64 11.40 4.94
N ASP A 75 4.40 12.54 5.60
CA ASP A 75 5.16 12.97 6.78
C ASP A 75 4.97 11.98 7.96
N GLU A 76 3.73 11.51 8.19
CA GLU A 76 3.42 10.51 9.21
C GLU A 76 4.02 9.14 8.85
N LEU A 77 4.00 8.78 7.55
CA LEU A 77 4.65 7.57 7.06
C LEU A 77 6.17 7.65 7.28
N GLU A 78 6.81 8.75 6.91
CA GLU A 78 8.25 8.94 7.09
C GLU A 78 8.66 8.82 8.56
N GLN A 79 7.91 9.44 9.47
CA GLN A 79 8.12 9.28 10.91
C GLN A 79 7.98 7.82 11.35
N LYS A 80 6.95 7.13 10.86
CA LYS A 80 6.74 5.70 11.14
C LYS A 80 7.91 4.84 10.69
N LEU A 81 8.48 5.12 9.52
CA LEU A 81 9.66 4.40 8.99
C LEU A 81 10.93 4.69 9.79
N ARG A 82 11.05 5.85 10.43
CA ARG A 82 12.17 6.19 11.32
C ARG A 82 12.06 5.50 12.67
N ASP A 83 10.85 5.42 13.22
CA ASP A 83 10.62 5.02 14.61
C ASP A 83 10.36 3.51 14.79
N GLN A 84 9.95 2.81 13.74
CA GLN A 84 9.60 1.39 13.79
C GLN A 84 10.67 0.51 13.16
N ASN A 85 10.74 -0.75 13.62
CA ASN A 85 11.60 -1.78 13.04
C ASN A 85 10.96 -2.38 11.78
N VAL A 86 10.61 -1.53 10.80
CA VAL A 86 10.08 -1.96 9.50
C VAL A 86 11.25 -2.42 8.65
N GLU A 87 11.24 -3.69 8.27
CA GLU A 87 12.26 -4.31 7.40
C GLU A 87 11.77 -4.36 5.94
N GLU A 88 10.45 -4.42 5.72
CA GLU A 88 9.85 -4.43 4.39
C GLU A 88 8.67 -3.47 4.26
N ILE A 89 8.66 -2.70 3.18
CA ILE A 89 7.50 -1.95 2.69
C ILE A 89 6.97 -2.60 1.43
N ILE A 90 5.68 -2.95 1.47
CA ILE A 90 4.94 -3.47 0.31
C ILE A 90 4.07 -2.35 -0.24
N LEU A 91 4.41 -1.85 -1.42
CA LEU A 91 3.64 -0.85 -2.13
C LEU A 91 2.43 -1.53 -2.80
N ALA A 92 1.24 -1.25 -2.28
CA ALA A 92 -0.04 -1.77 -2.77
C ALA A 92 -0.98 -0.64 -3.21
N THR A 93 -0.43 0.44 -3.76
CA THR A 93 -1.20 1.45 -4.50
C THR A 93 -1.76 0.88 -5.80
N ASN A 94 -2.76 1.51 -6.38
CA ASN A 94 -3.42 1.07 -7.59
C ASN A 94 -2.46 1.11 -8.80
N ALA A 95 -2.73 0.26 -9.79
CA ALA A 95 -1.96 0.18 -11.04
C ALA A 95 -2.35 1.29 -12.03
N THR A 96 -2.54 2.52 -11.54
CA THR A 96 -2.83 3.71 -12.34
C THR A 96 -1.57 4.57 -12.46
N VAL A 97 -1.59 5.57 -13.35
CA VAL A 97 -0.46 6.50 -13.50
C VAL A 97 -0.15 7.19 -12.17
N GLU A 98 -1.18 7.68 -11.49
CA GLU A 98 -1.07 8.37 -10.21
C GLU A 98 -0.63 7.43 -9.09
N GLY A 99 -1.13 6.19 -9.06
CA GLY A 99 -0.74 5.17 -8.12
C GLY A 99 0.74 4.77 -8.27
N GLU A 100 1.25 4.71 -9.50
CA GLU A 100 2.66 4.44 -9.80
C GLU A 100 3.56 5.62 -9.44
N VAL A 101 3.14 6.86 -9.71
CA VAL A 101 3.86 8.06 -9.28
C VAL A 101 3.96 8.09 -7.74
N THR A 102 2.87 7.76 -7.06
CA THR A 102 2.81 7.67 -5.60
C THR A 102 3.74 6.58 -5.07
N ALA A 103 3.68 5.37 -5.63
CA ALA A 103 4.58 4.28 -5.29
C ALA A 103 6.05 4.65 -5.48
N HIS A 104 6.39 5.31 -6.60
CA HIS A 104 7.75 5.74 -6.89
C HIS A 104 8.25 6.78 -5.89
N TYR A 105 7.39 7.74 -5.52
CA TYR A 105 7.71 8.74 -4.50
C TYR A 105 8.02 8.08 -3.15
N ILE A 106 7.13 7.20 -2.68
CA ILE A 106 7.30 6.49 -1.41
C ILE A 106 8.54 5.60 -1.44
N SER A 107 8.82 4.94 -2.57
CA SER A 107 10.03 4.14 -2.74
C SER A 107 11.30 4.99 -2.56
N ASN A 108 11.37 6.18 -3.16
CA ASN A 108 12.54 7.05 -3.03
C ASN A 108 12.71 7.60 -1.61
N MET A 109 11.61 7.88 -0.91
CA MET A 109 11.62 8.24 0.50
C MET A 109 12.14 7.09 1.37
N ALA A 110 11.62 5.88 1.18
CA ALA A 110 11.96 4.70 1.96
C ALA A 110 13.43 4.23 1.78
N LYS A 111 14.03 4.45 0.60
CA LYS A 111 15.44 4.12 0.33
C LYS A 111 16.43 4.75 1.31
N GLN A 112 16.05 5.83 1.98
CA GLN A 112 16.91 6.52 2.95
C GLN A 112 17.08 5.74 4.26
N PHE A 113 16.24 4.72 4.50
CA PHE A 113 16.16 3.97 5.75
C PHE A 113 16.66 2.52 5.64
N ASP A 114 17.27 2.14 4.51
CA ASP A 114 17.74 0.77 4.24
C ASP A 114 16.65 -0.31 4.37
N ILE A 115 15.41 0.07 4.06
CA ILE A 115 14.24 -0.81 4.13
C ILE A 115 14.07 -1.53 2.78
N GLN A 116 13.74 -2.83 2.81
CA GLN A 116 13.39 -3.56 1.60
C GLN A 116 12.07 -3.02 1.03
N ILE A 117 12.05 -2.67 -0.26
CA ILE A 117 10.85 -2.15 -0.91
C ILE A 117 10.38 -3.15 -1.96
N THR A 118 9.13 -3.60 -1.83
CA THR A 118 8.48 -4.50 -2.78
C THR A 118 7.21 -3.86 -3.34
N ARG A 119 6.76 -4.33 -4.50
CA ARG A 119 5.55 -3.87 -5.18
C ARG A 119 4.68 -5.10 -5.45
N ILE A 120 3.38 -4.98 -5.21
CA ILE A 120 2.44 -6.04 -5.60
C ILE A 120 2.53 -6.30 -7.10
N ALA A 121 2.30 -7.55 -7.51
CA ALA A 121 2.35 -7.90 -8.92
C ALA A 121 1.18 -7.25 -9.68
N HIS A 122 1.47 -6.75 -10.88
CA HIS A 122 0.47 -6.30 -11.83
C HIS A 122 0.48 -7.22 -13.05
N GLY A 123 -0.70 -7.58 -13.53
CA GLY A 123 -0.82 -8.41 -14.71
C GLY A 123 -2.19 -9.03 -14.87
N ILE A 124 -2.20 -10.15 -15.58
CA ILE A 124 -3.43 -10.83 -15.98
C ILE A 124 -4.00 -11.59 -14.78
N PRO A 125 -5.31 -11.46 -14.49
CA PRO A 125 -5.94 -12.18 -13.39
C PRO A 125 -5.90 -13.69 -13.60
N ILE A 126 -5.76 -14.44 -12.50
CA ILE A 126 -5.84 -15.90 -12.53
C ILE A 126 -7.24 -16.30 -13.02
N GLY A 127 -7.28 -17.23 -13.98
CA GLY A 127 -8.51 -17.67 -14.64
C GLY A 127 -8.96 -16.76 -15.80
N GLY A 128 -8.26 -15.66 -16.07
CA GLY A 128 -8.44 -14.86 -17.28
C GLY A 128 -7.69 -15.44 -18.48
N GLU A 129 -8.16 -15.14 -19.68
CA GLU A 129 -7.50 -15.54 -20.93
C GLU A 129 -6.84 -14.31 -21.59
N LEU A 130 -5.67 -14.52 -22.22
CA LEU A 130 -4.86 -13.46 -22.83
C LEU A 130 -5.63 -12.64 -23.87
N GLU A 131 -6.52 -13.27 -24.62
CA GLU A 131 -7.31 -12.62 -25.68
C GLU A 131 -8.33 -11.60 -25.17
N TYR A 132 -8.70 -11.68 -23.88
CA TYR A 132 -9.64 -10.75 -23.25
C TYR A 132 -8.97 -9.69 -22.38
N ALA A 133 -7.65 -9.75 -22.20
CA ALA A 133 -6.91 -8.75 -21.45
C ALA A 133 -6.66 -7.50 -22.32
N ASP A 134 -6.68 -6.33 -21.70
CA ASP A 134 -6.33 -5.09 -22.40
C ASP A 134 -4.82 -5.01 -22.67
N ILE A 135 -4.46 -4.20 -23.66
CA ILE A 135 -3.07 -4.05 -24.14
C ILE A 135 -2.14 -3.59 -23.01
N ASN A 136 -2.60 -2.72 -22.10
CA ASN A 136 -1.75 -2.22 -21.02
C ASN A 136 -1.50 -3.32 -19.99
N THR A 137 -2.52 -4.09 -19.62
CA THR A 137 -2.37 -5.25 -18.72
C THR A 137 -1.42 -6.30 -19.29
N ILE A 138 -1.50 -6.59 -20.60
CA ILE A 138 -0.56 -7.51 -21.28
C ILE A 138 0.86 -6.94 -21.24
N ALA A 139 1.03 -5.65 -21.54
CA ALA A 139 2.33 -4.98 -21.50
C ALA A 139 2.96 -5.02 -20.10
N HIS A 140 2.17 -4.77 -19.04
CA HIS A 140 2.60 -4.87 -17.66
C HIS A 140 2.98 -6.31 -17.29
N ALA A 141 2.15 -7.30 -17.64
CA ALA A 141 2.41 -8.71 -17.36
C ALA A 141 3.72 -9.20 -18.03
N LEU A 142 3.97 -8.82 -19.29
CA LEU A 142 5.19 -9.16 -20.00
C LEU A 142 6.44 -8.47 -19.43
N SER A 143 6.29 -7.21 -19.02
CA SER A 143 7.39 -6.43 -18.42
C SER A 143 7.76 -6.95 -17.03
N GLY A 144 6.76 -7.34 -16.23
CA GLY A 144 6.91 -7.90 -14.90
C GLY A 144 7.09 -9.43 -14.86
N ARG A 145 7.40 -10.07 -16.01
CA ARG A 145 7.56 -11.52 -16.08
C ARG A 145 8.64 -12.00 -15.09
N LYS A 146 8.34 -13.09 -14.39
CA LYS A 146 9.27 -13.76 -13.48
C LYS A 146 9.86 -14.98 -14.14
N ASN A 147 11.02 -15.43 -13.66
CA ASN A 147 11.55 -16.74 -14.05
C ASN A 147 10.57 -17.82 -13.64
N TYR A 148 10.49 -18.87 -14.46
CA TYR A 148 9.85 -20.12 -14.10
C TYR A 148 10.90 -20.91 -13.34
N ASP A 149 10.70 -21.05 -12.03
CA ASP A 149 11.63 -21.57 -11.01
C ASP A 149 12.67 -20.57 -10.45
#